data_AF-A0A920NGW6-F1
#
_entry.id   AF-A0A920NGW6-F1
#
_cell.length_a   1.000
_cell.length_b   1.000
_cell.length_c   1.000
_cell.angle_alpha   90.00
_cell.angle_beta   90.00
_cell.angle_gamma   90.00
#
_symmetry.space_group_name_H-M   'P 1'
#
loop_
_entity.id
_entity.type
_entity.pdbx_description
1 polymer ?
#
loop_
_entity_poly.entity_id
_entity_poly.type
_entity_poly.pdbx_seq_one_letter_code
_entity_poly.pdbx_strand_id
1 'polypeptide(L)' 'MAVQELEKNAIVEGLANRIVSGDVPDELKDRRLIALDMSSMLAGAKFRGEFEERLKSVIDEIKQAKGEIIVFFR' A
#
# COMPACT_ATOMS: atom_id res chain seq x y z
N MET A 1 10.72 -17.50 10.48
CA MET A 1 10.45 -16.53 9.40
C MET A 1 9.07 -15.84 9.49
N ALA A 2 8.13 -16.23 10.36
CA ALA A 2 6.78 -15.63 10.40
C ALA A 2 6.61 -14.40 11.32
N VAL A 3 7.58 -14.09 12.19
CA VAL A 3 7.42 -13.04 13.21
C VAL A 3 7.50 -11.62 12.60
N GLN A 4 8.39 -11.41 11.62
CA GLN A 4 8.58 -10.08 11.02
C GLN A 4 7.38 -9.56 10.20
N GLU A 5 6.53 -10.45 9.69
CA GLU A 5 5.35 -10.03 8.90
C GLU A 5 4.21 -9.52 9.77
N LEU A 6 4.01 -10.15 10.94
CA LEU A 6 3.02 -9.73 11.92
C LEU A 6 3.38 -8.36 12.50
N GLU A 7 4.67 -8.13 12.79
CA GLU A 7 5.17 -6.85 13.31
C GLU A 7 4.94 -5.70 12.32
N LYS A 8 5.23 -5.91 11.02
CA LYS A 8 5.02 -4.89 9.99
C LYS A 8 3.54 -4.56 9.78
N ASN A 9 2.68 -5.58 9.72
CA ASN A 9 1.24 -5.39 9.58
C ASN A 9 0.68 -4.59 10.77
N ALA A 10 1.08 -4.92 12.00
CA ALA A 10 0.65 -4.20 13.20
C ALA A 10 1.07 -2.72 13.18
N ILE A 11 2.27 -2.40 12.67
CA ILE A 11 2.72 -1.00 12.51
C ILE A 11 1.84 -0.24 11.51
N VAL A 12 1.49 -0.86 10.38
CA VAL A 12 0.66 -0.25 9.33
C VAL A 12 -0.77 -0.03 9.83
N GLU A 13 -1.34 -0.99 10.55
CA GLU A 13 -2.66 -0.86 11.19
C GLU A 13 -2.66 0.24 12.26
N GLY A 14 -1.59 0.30 13.07
CA GLY A 14 -1.40 1.38 14.04
C GLY A 14 -1.34 2.76 13.36
N LEU A 15 -0.60 2.88 12.25
CA LEU A 15 -0.55 4.11 11.47
C LEU A 15 -1.92 4.48 10.86
N ALA A 16 -2.64 3.50 10.31
CA ALA A 16 -3.99 3.73 9.76
C ALA A 16 -4.92 4.32 10.82
N ASN A 17 -4.94 3.73 12.02
CA ASN A 17 -5.75 4.22 13.13
C ASN A 17 -5.38 5.66 13.52
N ARG A 18 -4.08 5.99 13.54
CA ARG A 18 -3.61 7.34 13.88
C ARG A 18 -3.96 8.37 12.81
N ILE A 19 -3.91 8.02 11.53
CA ILE A 19 -4.34 8.89 10.43
C ILE A 19 -5.84 9.20 10.59
N VAL A 20 -6.67 8.16 10.82
CA VAL A 20 -8.12 8.31 11.02
C VAL A 20 -8.44 9.15 12.26
N SER A 21 -7.68 8.99 13.35
CA SER A 21 -7.88 9.79 14.56
C SER A 21 -7.31 11.21 14.46
N GLY A 22 -6.61 11.55 13.38
CA GLY A 22 -5.91 12.83 13.21
C GLY A 22 -4.68 12.98 14.11
N ASP A 23 -4.23 11.90 14.78
CA ASP A 23 -3.02 11.86 15.62
C ASP A 23 -1.77 11.61 14.76
N VAL A 24 -1.59 12.48 13.76
CA VAL A 24 -0.45 12.46 12.84
C VAL A 24 -0.05 13.90 12.49
N PRO A 25 1.22 14.12 12.05
CA PRO A 25 1.63 15.38 11.47
C PRO A 25 0.71 15.83 10.34
N ASP A 26 0.59 17.14 10.13
CA ASP A 26 -0.28 17.72 9.08
C ASP A 26 0.01 17.17 7.68
N GLU A 27 1.27 16.82 7.38
CA GLU A 27 1.66 16.23 6.10
C GLU A 27 1.00 14.87 5.83
N LEU A 28 0.59 14.15 6.88
CA LEU A 28 -0.05 12.83 6.83
C LEU A 28 -1.57 12.89 7.07
N LYS A 29 -2.12 14.04 7.46
CA LYS A 29 -3.57 14.21 7.61
C LYS A 29 -4.24 14.03 6.26
N ASP A 30 -5.43 13.41 6.31
CA ASP A 30 -6.29 13.14 5.15
C ASP A 30 -5.66 12.29 4.04
N ARG A 31 -4.46 11.74 4.25
CA ARG A 31 -3.82 10.78 3.33
C ARG A 31 -4.54 9.44 3.43
N ARG A 32 -4.71 8.77 2.28
CA ARG A 32 -5.23 7.41 2.22
C ARG A 32 -4.08 6.41 2.31
N LEU A 33 -4.11 5.53 3.30
CA LEU A 33 -3.17 4.41 3.42
C LEU A 33 -3.75 3.18 2.73
N ILE A 34 -3.05 2.64 1.73
CA ILE A 34 -3.47 1.46 0.97
C ILE A 34 -2.41 0.37 1.09
N ALA A 35 -2.83 -0.85 1.38
CA ALA A 35 -1.97 -2.03 1.32
C ALA A 35 -2.06 -2.67 -0.07
N LEU A 36 -0.91 -2.85 -0.72
CA LEU A 36 -0.78 -3.51 -2.00
C LEU A 36 -0.20 -4.91 -1.79
N ASP A 37 -0.97 -5.93 -2.13
CA ASP A 37 -0.60 -7.34 -1.98
C ASP A 37 0.04 -7.86 -3.27
N MET A 38 1.33 -8.16 -3.22
CA MET A 38 2.09 -8.64 -4.39
C MET A 38 1.66 -10.04 -4.84
N SER A 39 1.23 -10.88 -3.90
CA SER A 39 0.76 -12.23 -4.20
C SER A 39 -0.52 -12.22 -5.03
N SER A 40 -1.42 -11.27 -4.77
CA SER A 40 -2.66 -11.05 -5.52
C SER A 40 -2.41 -10.49 -6.91
N MET A 41 -1.36 -9.68 -7.09
CA MET A 41 -0.97 -9.21 -8.42
C MET A 41 -0.42 -10.33 -9.30
N LEU A 42 0.31 -11.27 -8.70
CA LEU A 42 0.83 -12.47 -9.36
C LEU A 42 -0.29 -13.51 -9.60
N ALA A 43 -1.30 -13.55 -8.73
CA ALA A 43 -2.44 -14.43 -8.89
C ALA A 43 -3.18 -14.13 -10.22
N GLY A 44 -3.23 -15.14 -11.09
CA GLY A 44 -3.86 -15.06 -12.39
C GLY A 44 -3.01 -14.45 -13.50
N ALA A 45 -1.79 -13.95 -13.22
CA ALA A 45 -0.85 -13.57 -14.26
C ALA A 45 -0.29 -14.84 -14.92
N LYS A 46 -0.63 -15.09 -16.19
CA LYS A 46 -0.12 -16.28 -16.91
C LYS A 46 1.31 -16.10 -17.40
N PHE A 47 1.73 -14.84 -17.54
CA PHE A 47 3.04 -14.44 -18.03
C PHE A 47 3.56 -13.25 -17.22
N ARG A 48 4.88 -13.13 -17.12
CA ARG A 48 5.54 -12.01 -16.42
C ARG A 48 5.09 -10.63 -16.89
N GLY A 49 4.81 -10.46 -18.18
CA GLY A 49 4.37 -9.18 -18.75
C GLY A 49 3.04 -8.70 -18.20
N GLU A 50 2.10 -9.60 -17.91
CA GLU A 50 0.79 -9.24 -17.36
C GLU A 50 0.90 -8.67 -15.94
N PHE A 51 1.81 -9.21 -15.14
CA PHE A 51 2.14 -8.66 -13.83
C PHE A 51 2.75 -7.24 -13.96
N GLU A 52 3.69 -7.07 -14.88
CA GLU A 52 4.34 -5.77 -15.11
C GLU A 52 3.34 -4.70 -15.58
N GLU A 53 2.37 -5.04 -16.42
CA GLU A 53 1.29 -4.12 -16.84
C GLU A 53 0.34 -3.73 -15.70
N ARG A 54 -0.04 -4.70 -14.85
CA ARG A 54 -0.87 -4.42 -13.66
C ARG A 54 -0.14 -3.52 -12.68
N LEU A 55 1.14 -3.82 -12.40
CA LEU A 55 1.97 -3.02 -11.50
C LEU A 55 2.14 -1.59 -12.04
N LYS A 56 2.39 -1.45 -13.34
CA LYS A 56 2.50 -0.13 -13.97
C LYS A 56 1.22 0.68 -13.82
N SER A 57 0.06 0.06 -14.04
CA SER A 57 -1.24 0.72 -13.90
C SER A 57 -1.46 1.24 -12.48
N VAL A 58 -1.12 0.43 -11.46
CA VAL A 58 -1.21 0.84 -10.06
C VAL A 58 -0.23 1.98 -9.74
N ILE A 59 1.01 1.91 -10.22
CA ILE A 59 1.99 3.00 -10.03
C ILE A 59 1.48 4.31 -10.67
N ASP A 60 0.88 4.23 -11.85
CA ASP A 60 0.34 5.41 -12.53
C ASP A 60 -0.85 6.01 -11.74
N GLU A 61 -1.72 5.21 -11.15
CA GLU A 61 -2.79 5.68 -10.26
C GLU A 61 -2.22 6.39 -9.01
N ILE A 62 -1.21 5.81 -8.37
CA ILE A 62 -0.55 6.40 -7.20
C ILE A 62 0.08 7.76 -7.55
N LYS A 63 0.75 7.86 -8.71
CA LYS A 63 1.33 9.12 -9.18
C LYS A 63 0.26 10.17 -9.46
N GLN A 64 -0.86 9.76 -10.06
CA GLN A 64 -2.00 10.65 -10.35
C GLN A 64 -2.66 11.18 -9.08
N ALA A 65 -2.59 10.43 -7.98
CA ALA A 65 -3.07 10.87 -6.68
C ALA A 65 -2.20 11.96 -6.01
N LYS A 66 -1.12 12.45 -6.65
CA LYS A 66 -0.34 13.63 -6.21
C LYS A 66 0.05 13.63 -4.72
N GLY A 67 0.41 12.44 -4.21
CA GLY A 67 0.81 12.24 -2.82
C GLY A 67 -0.34 12.01 -1.84
N GLU A 68 -1.60 12.06 -2.25
CA GLU A 68 -2.76 11.77 -1.38
C GLU A 68 -2.82 10.30 -0.94
N ILE A 69 -2.10 9.40 -1.61
CA ILE A 69 -2.04 7.97 -1.29
C ILE A 69 -0.65 7.61 -0.76
N ILE A 70 -0.64 6.92 0.38
CA ILE A 70 0.52 6.22 0.93
C ILE A 70 0.30 4.73 0.64
N VAL A 71 1.28 4.08 0.01
CA VAL A 71 1.21 2.66 -0.31
C VAL A 71 2.16 1.86 0.55
N PHE A 72 1.64 0.81 1.15
CA PHE A 72 2.38 -0.22 1.86
C PHE A 72 2.37 -1.51 1.04
N PHE A 73 3.52 -2.15 0.85
CA PHE A 73 3.61 -3.43 0.14
C PHE A 73 3.52 -4.58 1.15
N ARG A 74 2.57 -5.48 0.94
CA ARG A 74 2.42 -6.75 1.64
C ARG A 74 2.97 -7.89 0.78
#